data_AF-A0A9X5BK15-F1
#
_entry.id   AF-A0A9X5BK15-F1
#
_cell.length_a   1.000
_cell.length_b   1.000
_cell.length_c   1.000
_cell.angle_alpha   90.00
_cell.angle_beta   90.00
_cell.angle_gamma   90.00
#
_symmetry.space_group_name_H-M   'P 1'
#
loop_
_entity.id
_entity.type
_entity.pdbx_description
1 polymer ?
#
loop_
_entity_poly.entity_id
_entity_poly.type
_entity_poly.pdbx_seq_one_letter_code
_entity_poly.pdbx_strand_id
1 'polypeptide(L)'
;MDKMDGYEIQRTILFETGYGFALGCERGTLEKFAVWNFTETACGRDCYWKSCHENRDAAEENFQKRAGRWRMMYGMQEKTKDSTAVFYRYYATERPVDIATFPQPEENSPVMLVNYNEGRRRLVAGGRLCAWSEILYPHPLTKEQMEDYELKPAPDNL
;
A
#
# COMPACT_ATOMS: atom_id res chain seq x y z
N MET A 1 -4.04 10.40 20.06
CA MET A 1 -2.79 9.83 19.53
C MET A 1 -3.16 8.61 18.71
N ASP A 2 -2.69 8.53 17.46
CA ASP A 2 -2.94 7.38 16.59
C ASP A 2 -2.23 6.14 17.14
N LYS A 3 -2.89 4.98 17.08
CA LYS A 3 -2.38 3.71 17.62
C LYS A 3 -2.63 2.57 16.65
N MET A 4 -1.65 1.68 16.48
CA MET A 4 -1.78 0.47 15.66
C MET A 4 -1.23 -0.73 16.43
N ASP A 5 -2.02 -1.79 16.57
CA ASP A 5 -1.68 -3.01 17.32
C ASP A 5 -1.11 -2.76 18.73
N GLY A 6 -1.58 -1.73 19.44
CA GLY A 6 -1.07 -1.35 20.77
C GLY A 6 0.16 -0.42 20.77
N TYR A 7 0.76 -0.15 19.62
CA TYR A 7 1.87 0.79 19.47
C TYR A 7 1.33 2.21 19.26
N GLU A 8 1.97 3.17 19.91
CA GLU A 8 1.77 4.60 19.68
C GLU A 8 2.51 4.99 18.39
N ILE A 9 1.78 5.51 17.40
CA ILE A 9 2.39 5.94 16.13
C ILE A 9 3.18 7.22 16.35
N GLN A 10 4.49 7.13 16.11
CA GLN A 10 5.44 8.22 16.30
C GLN A 10 5.66 9.02 15.01
N ARG A 11 5.64 8.34 13.86
CA ARG A 11 5.84 8.97 12.55
C ARG A 11 5.10 8.22 11.47
N THR A 12 4.63 8.98 10.48
CA THR A 12 3.99 8.46 9.27
C THR A 12 4.52 9.20 8.05
N ILE A 13 4.74 8.47 6.96
CA ILE A 13 4.87 9.02 5.61
C ILE A 13 3.70 8.46 4.80
N LEU A 14 2.97 9.33 4.13
CA LEU A 14 1.89 8.98 3.20
C LEU A 14 2.22 9.57 1.84
N PHE A 15 2.16 8.77 0.79
CA PHE A 15 2.34 9.18 -0.59
C PHE A 15 1.00 9.55 -1.23
N GLU A 16 1.04 10.34 -2.30
CA GLU A 16 -0.17 10.74 -3.05
C GLU A 16 -0.98 9.55 -3.56
N THR A 17 -0.32 8.42 -3.79
CA THR A 17 -0.95 7.14 -4.15
C THR A 17 -1.74 6.48 -3.01
N GLY A 18 -1.78 7.07 -1.83
CA GLY A 18 -2.35 6.47 -0.61
C GLY A 18 -1.46 5.40 0.03
N TYR A 19 -0.34 5.02 -0.60
CA TYR A 19 0.63 4.12 0.03
C TYR A 19 1.37 4.83 1.15
N GLY A 20 1.69 4.13 2.25
CA GLY A 20 2.39 4.76 3.35
C GLY A 20 3.16 3.80 4.25
N PHE A 21 3.96 4.43 5.11
CA PHE A 21 4.76 3.77 6.14
C PHE A 21 4.47 4.42 7.49
N ALA A 22 4.36 3.61 8.54
CA ALA A 22 4.21 4.11 9.91
C ALA A 22 5.29 3.49 10.81
N LEU A 23 5.88 4.30 11.69
CA LEU A 23 6.77 3.88 12.77
C LEU A 23 6.01 4.06 14.09
N GLY A 24 5.96 3.01 14.91
CA GLY A 24 5.30 3.02 16.20
C GLY A 24 6.16 2.44 17.31
N CYS A 25 5.85 2.83 18.54
CA CYS A 25 6.50 2.37 19.76
C CYS A 25 5.47 1.87 20.76
N GLU A 26 5.71 0.67 21.31
CA GLU A 26 4.98 0.14 22.45
C GLU A 26 5.82 0.40 23.70
N ARG A 27 5.25 1.14 24.65
CA ARG A 27 5.90 1.46 25.93
C ARG A 27 5.47 0.43 26.98
N GLY A 28 6.40 -0.41 27.40
CA GLY A 28 6.24 -1.39 28.48
C GLY A 28 7.49 -1.45 29.37
N THR A 29 7.80 -2.60 29.94
CA THR A 29 9.05 -2.81 30.71
C THR A 29 10.30 -2.69 29.83
N LEU A 30 10.16 -3.04 28.54
CA LEU A 30 11.14 -2.78 27.48
C LEU A 30 10.39 -2.12 26.32
N GLU A 31 10.96 -1.06 25.76
CA GLU A 31 10.40 -0.43 24.56
C GLU A 31 10.54 -1.36 23.37
N LYS A 32 9.47 -1.46 22.56
CA LYS A 32 9.48 -2.20 21.30
C LYS A 32 9.03 -1.30 20.17
N PHE A 33 9.60 -1.50 19.00
CA PHE A 33 9.31 -0.69 17.83
C PHE A 33 8.73 -1.56 16.72
N ALA A 34 7.89 -0.97 15.89
CA ALA A 34 7.39 -1.63 14.70
C ALA A 34 7.23 -0.64 13.54
N VAL A 35 7.44 -1.15 12.34
CA VAL A 35 7.26 -0.42 11.09
C VAL A 35 6.20 -1.13 10.24
N TRP A 36 5.16 -0.41 9.85
CA TRP A 36 4.09 -0.92 8.99
C TRP A 36 4.21 -0.41 7.57
N ASN A 37 3.71 -1.21 6.62
CA ASN A 37 3.14 -0.68 5.39
C ASN A 37 1.65 -0.59 5.52
N PHE A 38 1.12 0.46 4.91
CA PHE A 38 -0.30 0.59 4.77
C PHE A 38 -0.69 1.20 3.44
N THR A 39 -1.96 1.01 3.11
CA THR A 39 -2.66 1.81 2.12
C THR A 39 -3.76 2.56 2.84
N GLU A 40 -3.85 3.86 2.61
CA GLU A 40 -4.93 4.71 3.09
C GLU A 40 -5.84 5.06 1.92
N THR A 41 -7.10 4.68 2.06
CA THR A 41 -8.19 4.91 1.11
C THR A 41 -9.28 5.76 1.78
N ALA A 42 -10.29 6.17 1.01
CA ALA A 42 -11.47 6.81 1.61
C ALA A 42 -12.20 5.90 2.62
N CYS A 43 -12.03 4.58 2.50
CA CYS A 43 -12.61 3.59 3.40
C CYS A 43 -11.76 3.34 4.67
N GLY A 44 -10.61 3.99 4.80
CA GLY A 44 -9.72 3.88 5.95
C GLY A 44 -8.34 3.34 5.60
N ARG A 45 -7.60 2.94 6.64
CA ARG A 45 -6.22 2.46 6.53
C ARG A 45 -6.17 0.94 6.63
N ASP A 46 -5.57 0.30 5.63
CA ASP A 46 -5.29 -1.13 5.62
C ASP A 46 -3.79 -1.40 5.82
N CYS A 47 -3.44 -2.14 6.87
CA CYS A 47 -2.06 -2.52 7.19
C CYS A 47 -1.82 -3.99 6.83
N TYR A 48 -1.03 -4.22 5.77
CA TYR A 48 -0.78 -5.57 5.23
C TYR A 48 0.66 -6.06 5.47
N TRP A 49 1.51 -5.27 6.13
CA TRP A 49 2.83 -5.75 6.57
C TRP A 49 3.35 -5.01 7.78
N LYS A 50 4.00 -5.74 8.70
CA LYS A 50 4.65 -5.22 9.91
C LYS A 50 6.03 -5.86 10.08
N SER A 51 7.01 -5.05 10.46
CA SER A 51 8.32 -5.48 10.93
C SER A 51 8.54 -5.02 12.36
N CYS A 52 8.86 -5.94 13.27
CA CYS A 52 9.11 -5.65 14.67
C CYS A 52 10.62 -5.51 14.94
N HIS A 53 10.98 -4.61 15.85
CA HIS A 53 12.35 -4.25 16.17
C HIS A 53 12.51 -4.04 17.68
N GLU A 54 13.64 -4.47 18.24
CA GLU A 54 13.96 -4.34 19.67
C GLU A 54 14.59 -2.98 20.01
N ASN A 55 15.13 -2.27 19.02
CA ASN A 55 15.75 -0.97 19.22
C ASN A 55 15.21 0.07 18.22
N ARG A 56 15.28 1.33 18.63
CA ARG A 56 14.75 2.46 17.87
C ARG A 56 15.51 2.69 16.56
N ASP A 57 16.83 2.59 16.61
CA ASP A 57 17.68 2.93 15.47
C ASP A 57 17.45 1.99 14.28
N ALA A 58 17.30 0.68 14.53
CA ALA A 58 16.99 -0.31 13.51
C ALA A 58 15.58 -0.12 12.93
N ALA A 59 14.61 0.30 13.76
CA ALA A 59 13.26 0.60 13.29
C ALA A 59 13.23 1.86 12.43
N GLU A 60 13.94 2.92 12.84
CA GLU A 60 14.08 4.16 12.07
C GLU A 60 14.82 3.91 10.75
N GLU A 61 15.91 3.14 10.77
CA GLU A 61 16.64 2.75 9.56
C GLU A 61 15.75 1.96 8.60
N ASN A 62 14.95 1.00 9.12
CA ASN A 62 13.98 0.25 8.32
C ASN A 62 12.93 1.19 7.69
N PHE A 63 12.36 2.09 8.49
CA PHE A 63 11.37 3.08 8.03
C PHE A 63 11.94 3.95 6.89
N GLN A 64 13.12 4.53 7.09
CA GLN A 64 13.76 5.40 6.10
C GLN A 64 14.16 4.66 4.83
N LYS A 65 14.74 3.45 4.95
CA LYS A 65 15.10 2.64 3.78
C LYS A 65 13.89 2.29 2.92
N ARG A 66 12.75 1.97 3.55
CA ARG A 66 11.55 1.56 2.83
C ARG A 66 10.86 2.74 2.17
N ALA A 67 10.73 3.87 2.88
CA ALA A 67 10.23 5.11 2.29
C ALA A 67 11.15 5.62 1.16
N GLY A 68 12.47 5.58 1.35
CA GLY A 68 13.45 5.97 0.34
C GLY A 68 13.42 5.08 -0.90
N ARG A 69 13.36 3.75 -0.73
CA ARG A 69 13.20 2.81 -1.84
C ARG A 69 11.89 3.07 -2.60
N TRP A 70 10.82 3.39 -1.89
CA TRP A 70 9.54 3.71 -2.51
C TRP A 70 9.60 4.96 -3.39
N ARG A 71 10.19 6.04 -2.88
CA ARG A 71 10.46 7.27 -3.65
C ARG A 71 11.27 6.96 -4.91
N MET A 72 12.31 6.14 -4.78
CA MET A 72 13.17 5.78 -5.91
C MET A 72 12.45 4.92 -6.97
N MET A 73 11.65 3.94 -6.57
CA MET A 73 11.01 3.02 -7.51
C MET A 73 9.85 3.64 -8.28
N TYR A 74 9.07 4.51 -7.63
CA TYR A 74 7.83 5.02 -8.22
C TYR A 74 7.82 6.54 -8.46
N GLY A 75 8.83 7.29 -7.99
CA GLY A 75 8.91 8.75 -8.19
C GLY A 75 7.80 9.56 -7.49
N MET A 76 7.04 8.92 -6.61
CA MET A 76 5.84 9.50 -5.99
C MET A 76 6.17 10.50 -4.90
N GLN A 77 5.40 11.57 -4.84
CA GLN A 77 5.53 12.61 -3.81
C GLN A 77 4.76 12.24 -2.54
N GLU A 78 5.16 12.84 -1.43
CA GLU A 78 4.40 12.74 -0.18
C GLU A 78 3.12 13.55 -0.29
N LYS A 79 2.03 12.97 0.23
CA LYS A 79 0.71 13.58 0.22
C LYS A 79 0.72 14.81 1.13
N THR A 80 0.40 15.95 0.55
CA THR A 80 0.20 17.21 1.28
C THR A 80 -1.28 17.55 1.37
N LYS A 81 -1.62 18.63 2.08
CA LYS A 81 -3.02 19.12 2.12
C LYS A 81 -3.53 19.56 0.74
N ASP A 82 -2.61 19.94 -0.15
CA ASP A 82 -2.92 20.46 -1.48
C ASP A 82 -2.80 19.38 -2.57
N SER A 83 -2.46 18.13 -2.21
CA SER A 83 -2.39 17.02 -3.15
C SER A 83 -3.78 16.71 -3.70
N THR A 84 -3.96 16.92 -5.01
CA THR A 84 -5.20 16.65 -5.76
C THR A 84 -5.13 15.39 -6.62
N ALA A 85 -3.98 14.71 -6.64
CA ALA A 85 -3.79 13.49 -7.42
C ALA A 85 -4.78 12.41 -6.99
N VAL A 86 -5.46 11.81 -7.98
CA VAL A 86 -6.39 10.70 -7.81
C VAL A 86 -5.84 9.51 -8.57
N PHE A 87 -5.86 8.35 -7.93
CA PHE A 87 -5.42 7.08 -8.52
C PHE A 87 -6.48 6.02 -8.30
N TYR A 88 -6.65 5.16 -9.29
CA TYR A 88 -7.61 4.06 -9.27
C TYR A 88 -6.87 2.77 -8.96
N ARG A 89 -7.23 2.12 -7.85
CA ARG A 89 -6.54 0.94 -7.34
C ARG A 89 -7.29 -0.32 -7.71
N TYR A 90 -6.57 -1.29 -8.23
CA TYR A 90 -7.11 -2.59 -8.60
C TYR A 90 -6.29 -3.70 -7.93
N TYR A 91 -6.95 -4.82 -7.71
CA TYR A 91 -6.41 -5.96 -6.99
C TYR A 91 -6.51 -7.20 -7.87
N ALA A 92 -5.38 -7.87 -8.12
CA ALA A 92 -5.37 -9.18 -8.74
C ALA A 92 -5.73 -10.24 -7.69
N THR A 93 -6.80 -11.01 -7.90
CA THR A 93 -7.32 -11.94 -6.88
C THR A 93 -7.06 -13.41 -7.17
N GLU A 94 -6.79 -13.78 -8.42
CA GLU A 94 -6.62 -15.19 -8.81
C GLU A 94 -5.15 -15.63 -8.77
N ARG A 95 -4.23 -14.74 -9.18
CA ARG A 95 -2.78 -15.03 -9.29
C ARG A 95 -1.93 -13.77 -9.14
N PRO A 96 -0.63 -13.88 -8.84
CA PRO A 96 0.30 -12.76 -8.92
C PRO A 96 0.31 -12.17 -10.33
N VAL A 97 0.52 -10.86 -10.39
CA VAL A 97 0.78 -10.17 -11.64
C VAL A 97 2.23 -10.41 -12.07
N ASP A 98 2.41 -10.80 -13.32
CA ASP A 98 3.69 -10.97 -13.99
C ASP A 98 3.79 -10.03 -15.20
N ILE A 99 4.92 -10.06 -15.90
CA ILE A 99 5.16 -9.30 -17.13
C ILE A 99 4.04 -9.58 -18.13
N ALA A 100 3.45 -8.51 -18.65
CA ALA A 100 2.34 -8.54 -19.61
C ALA A 100 1.03 -9.19 -19.11
N THR A 101 0.88 -9.46 -17.81
CA THR A 101 -0.38 -10.00 -17.26
C THR A 101 -1.23 -8.94 -16.56
N PHE A 102 -1.18 -7.71 -17.06
CA PHE A 102 -2.00 -6.60 -16.59
C PHE A 102 -2.30 -5.62 -17.74
N PRO A 103 -3.39 -4.84 -17.65
CA PRO A 103 -3.72 -3.85 -18.67
C PRO A 103 -2.62 -2.79 -18.82
N GLN A 104 -2.19 -2.53 -20.05
CA GLN A 104 -1.27 -1.44 -20.38
C GLN A 104 -1.78 -0.62 -21.58
N PRO A 105 -2.95 0.03 -21.46
CA PRO A 105 -3.42 0.94 -22.49
C PRO A 105 -2.46 2.13 -22.65
N GLU A 106 -2.27 2.59 -23.89
CA GLU A 106 -1.27 3.59 -24.28
C GLU A 106 -1.37 4.90 -23.46
N GLU A 107 -2.60 5.36 -23.17
CA GLU A 107 -2.86 6.59 -22.41
C GLU A 107 -3.11 6.36 -20.90
N ASN A 108 -3.05 5.12 -20.43
CA ASN A 108 -3.33 4.79 -19.02
C ASN A 108 -2.40 3.68 -18.51
N SER A 109 -1.09 3.94 -18.57
CA SER A 109 -0.08 3.06 -18.00
C SER A 109 -0.14 3.06 -16.47
N PRO A 110 0.08 1.91 -15.81
CA PRO A 110 0.07 1.85 -14.36
C PRO A 110 1.27 2.59 -13.77
N VAL A 111 1.03 3.33 -12.69
CA VAL A 111 2.05 4.10 -11.99
C VAL A 111 2.69 3.34 -10.83
N MET A 112 2.05 2.26 -10.40
CA MET A 112 2.49 1.44 -9.28
C MET A 112 1.95 0.03 -9.44
N LEU A 113 2.81 -0.95 -9.19
CA LEU A 113 2.46 -2.36 -9.14
C LEU A 113 3.24 -3.01 -8.00
N VAL A 114 2.54 -3.67 -7.09
CA VAL A 114 3.14 -4.41 -5.98
C VAL A 114 2.60 -5.82 -5.96
N ASN A 115 3.50 -6.80 -6.00
CA ASN A 115 3.17 -8.20 -5.71
C ASN A 115 3.34 -8.47 -4.21
N TYR A 116 2.33 -9.10 -3.62
CA TYR A 116 2.35 -9.58 -2.25
C TYR A 116 2.93 -10.99 -2.19
N ASN A 117 3.88 -11.20 -1.29
CA ASN A 117 4.31 -12.55 -0.94
C ASN A 117 3.16 -13.28 -0.20
N GLU A 118 3.18 -14.61 -0.13
CA GLU A 118 2.06 -15.40 0.41
C GLU A 118 1.61 -14.96 1.81
N GLY A 119 2.55 -14.65 2.71
CA GLY A 119 2.25 -14.14 4.05
C GLY A 119 1.87 -12.65 4.13
N ARG A 120 1.69 -11.98 2.99
CA ARG A 120 1.37 -10.55 2.87
C ARG A 120 0.15 -10.29 1.98
N ARG A 121 -0.54 -11.35 1.55
CA ARG A 121 -1.79 -11.21 0.81
C ARG A 121 -2.82 -10.54 1.70
N ARG A 122 -3.65 -9.70 1.10
CA ARG A 122 -4.65 -8.88 1.82
C ARG A 122 -6.05 -9.27 1.40
N LEU A 123 -7.00 -9.17 2.32
CA LEU A 123 -8.41 -9.38 2.02
C LEU A 123 -8.99 -8.16 1.30
N VAL A 124 -9.72 -8.40 0.22
CA VAL A 124 -10.27 -7.38 -0.68
C VAL A 124 -11.69 -7.75 -1.08
N ALA A 125 -12.33 -6.91 -1.90
CA ALA A 125 -13.72 -7.11 -2.32
C ALA A 125 -14.67 -7.34 -1.11
N GLY A 126 -14.52 -6.50 -0.08
CA GLY A 126 -15.29 -6.60 1.17
C GLY A 126 -14.95 -7.83 2.01
N GLY A 127 -13.69 -8.29 1.97
CA GLY A 127 -13.22 -9.40 2.81
C GLY A 127 -13.37 -10.78 2.19
N ARG A 128 -13.73 -10.89 0.90
CA ARG A 128 -14.13 -12.16 0.26
C ARG A 128 -13.00 -12.83 -0.52
N LEU A 129 -12.02 -12.05 -0.96
CA LEU A 129 -10.94 -12.52 -1.83
C LEU A 129 -9.60 -12.10 -1.24
N CYS A 130 -8.57 -12.93 -1.42
CA CYS A 130 -7.20 -12.56 -1.10
C CYS A 130 -6.52 -11.98 -2.34
N ALA A 131 -6.07 -10.74 -2.29
CA ALA A 131 -5.28 -10.16 -3.36
C ALA A 131 -3.85 -10.67 -3.34
N TRP A 132 -3.36 -11.01 -4.52
CA TRP A 132 -1.96 -11.34 -4.80
C TRP A 132 -1.14 -10.12 -5.13
N SER A 133 -1.78 -9.11 -5.73
CA SER A 133 -1.10 -7.90 -6.18
C SER A 133 -2.03 -6.71 -6.12
N GLU A 134 -1.44 -5.53 -6.20
CA GLU A 134 -2.14 -4.28 -6.43
C GLU A 134 -1.52 -3.50 -7.58
N ILE A 135 -2.38 -2.81 -8.32
CA ILE A 135 -2.01 -1.98 -9.45
C ILE A 135 -2.74 -0.64 -9.34
N LEU A 136 -2.05 0.47 -9.57
CA LEU A 136 -2.65 1.80 -9.61
C LEU A 136 -2.55 2.39 -11.00
N TYR A 137 -3.65 3.00 -11.42
CA TYR A 137 -3.78 3.69 -12.68
C TYR A 137 -4.15 5.16 -12.48
N PRO A 138 -3.67 6.07 -13.36
CA PRO A 138 -4.13 7.46 -13.40
C PRO A 138 -5.61 7.61 -13.77
N HIS A 139 -6.15 6.72 -14.60
CA HIS A 139 -7.55 6.72 -15.04
C HIS A 139 -8.22 5.36 -14.76
N PRO A 140 -9.56 5.30 -14.66
CA PRO A 140 -10.27 4.05 -14.45
C PRO A 140 -10.03 3.06 -15.60
N LEU A 141 -9.90 1.78 -15.27
CA LEU A 141 -9.98 0.68 -16.24
C LEU A 141 -11.42 0.44 -16.69
N THR A 142 -11.59 -0.03 -17.93
CA THR A 142 -12.88 -0.50 -18.42
C THR A 142 -13.29 -1.81 -17.73
N LYS A 143 -14.58 -2.17 -17.81
CA LYS A 143 -15.06 -3.46 -17.29
C LYS A 143 -14.37 -4.63 -17.96
N GLU A 144 -14.23 -4.58 -19.28
CA GLU A 144 -13.54 -5.60 -20.08
C GLU A 144 -12.07 -5.75 -19.64
N GLN A 145 -11.32 -4.66 -19.48
CA GLN A 145 -9.94 -4.71 -18.97
C GLN A 145 -9.85 -5.31 -17.56
N MET A 146 -10.83 -5.07 -16.70
CA MET A 146 -10.84 -5.70 -15.38
C MET A 146 -11.16 -7.20 -15.46
N GLU A 147 -12.11 -7.60 -16.30
CA GLU A 147 -12.55 -8.98 -16.47
C GLU A 147 -11.44 -9.83 -17.11
N ASP A 148 -10.85 -9.37 -18.21
CA ASP A 148 -9.78 -10.06 -18.96
C ASP A 148 -8.54 -10.34 -18.12
N TYR A 149 -8.29 -9.51 -17.12
CA TYR A 149 -7.12 -9.58 -16.24
C TYR A 149 -7.47 -9.94 -14.79
N GLU A 150 -8.70 -10.37 -14.53
CA GLU A 150 -9.14 -10.88 -13.23
C GLU A 150 -8.95 -9.87 -12.07
N LEU A 151 -9.13 -8.58 -12.38
CA LEU A 151 -8.93 -7.49 -11.45
C LEU A 151 -10.23 -7.13 -10.73
N LYS A 152 -10.13 -6.82 -9.44
CA LYS A 152 -11.21 -6.21 -8.65
C LYS A 152 -10.87 -4.76 -8.33
N PRO A 153 -11.82 -3.81 -8.48
CA PRO A 153 -11.58 -2.42 -8.10
C PRO A 153 -11.57 -2.25 -6.57
N ALA A 154 -10.86 -1.23 -6.10
CA ALA A 154 -11.05 -0.74 -4.74
C ALA A 154 -12.47 -0.18 -4.55
N PRO A 155 -13.04 -0.26 -3.33
CA PRO A 155 -14.37 0.28 -3.07
C PRO A 155 -14.51 1.78 -3.35
N ASP A 156 -13.40 2.53 -3.31
CA ASP A 156 -13.32 3.98 -3.53
C ASP A 156 -12.94 4.38 -4.96
N ASN A 157 -12.82 3.43 -5.88
CA ASN A 157 -12.78 3.73 -7.31
C ASN A 157 -14.19 4.12 -7.79
N LEU A 158 -14.59 5.38 -7.57
CA LEU A 158 -15.84 5.97 -8.05
C LEU A 158 -15.70 6.49 -9.48
#